data_AF-A0A1M3BHD7-F1
#
_entry.id   AF-A0A1M3BHD7-F1
#
_cell.length_a   1.000
_cell.length_b   1.000
_cell.length_c   1.000
_cell.angle_alpha   90.00
_cell.angle_beta   90.00
_cell.angle_gamma   90.00
#
_symmetry.space_group_name_H-M   'P 1'
#
loop_
_entity.id
_entity.type
_entity.pdbx_description
1 polymer ?
#
loop_
_entity_poly.entity_id
_entity_poly.type
_entity_poly.pdbx_seq_one_letter_code
_entity_poly.pdbx_strand_id
1 'polypeptide(L)'
;MQPCPRRIRARLGDAMVLDTVRAAYVWEVPYFPAYYVPVEDVDDAVLALSTTQTFESGPFAGLAHVAWDSVDAWFEEDEEVFGGHARSPYVRVDAIRSSRQIRVEIGGVVLAESSAPVLLFETGLPTRHYIQRTDVDFTALERTETSTYCPYKGTTSDYWTARIGGSVHADIAWSYAYPSPQVLQIAGLVAFYDEKVDTFLDGALVERPRTKFSGDD
;
A
#
# COMPACT_ATOMS: atom_id res chain seq x y z
N MET A 1 10.12 -18.94 -8.94
CA MET A 1 10.92 -18.61 -7.75
C MET A 1 12.15 -17.83 -8.18
N GLN A 2 12.50 -16.78 -7.45
CA GLN A 2 13.70 -15.97 -7.70
C GLN A 2 14.39 -15.69 -6.35
N PRO A 3 15.73 -15.61 -6.28
CA PRO A 3 16.41 -15.24 -5.04
C PRO A 3 15.95 -13.87 -4.52
N CYS A 4 15.69 -13.76 -3.22
CA CYS A 4 15.54 -12.49 -2.53
C CYS A 4 16.93 -12.03 -2.07
N PRO A 5 17.46 -10.91 -2.59
CA PRO A 5 18.78 -10.42 -2.18
C PRO A 5 18.77 -9.75 -0.80
N ARG A 6 17.59 -9.57 -0.18
CA ARG A 6 17.43 -8.88 1.10
C ARG A 6 17.43 -9.88 2.26
N ARG A 7 17.93 -9.46 3.42
CA ARG A 7 17.71 -10.18 4.69
C ARG A 7 16.23 -10.12 5.05
N ILE A 8 15.61 -11.26 5.26
CA ILE A 8 14.22 -11.38 5.69
C ILE A 8 14.21 -11.85 7.14
N ARG A 9 13.39 -11.18 7.96
CA ARG A 9 13.25 -11.52 9.37
C ARG A 9 11.78 -11.50 9.79
N ALA A 10 11.44 -12.29 10.80
CA ALA A 10 10.09 -12.31 11.37
C ALA A 10 10.12 -12.49 12.89
N ARG A 11 9.20 -11.82 13.58
CA ARG A 11 9.14 -11.78 15.05
C ARG A 11 7.78 -12.28 15.55
N LEU A 12 7.82 -13.08 16.61
CA LEU A 12 6.65 -13.52 17.38
C LEU A 12 6.91 -13.23 18.87
N GLY A 13 6.07 -12.42 19.49
CA GLY A 13 6.35 -11.80 20.78
C GLY A 13 7.66 -11.02 20.75
N ASP A 14 8.54 -11.25 21.72
CA ASP A 14 9.87 -10.63 21.76
C ASP A 14 10.94 -11.47 21.03
N ALA A 15 10.58 -12.62 20.45
CA ALA A 15 11.51 -13.56 19.84
C ALA A 15 11.62 -13.36 18.33
N MET A 16 12.87 -13.32 17.83
CA MET A 16 13.13 -13.44 16.40
C MET A 16 13.02 -14.92 16.02
N VAL A 17 11.99 -15.25 15.23
CA VAL A 17 11.63 -16.64 14.88
C VAL A 17 11.99 -17.02 13.46
N LEU A 18 12.48 -16.05 12.68
CA LEU A 18 13.01 -16.24 11.33
C LEU A 18 14.04 -15.15 11.08
N ASP A 19 15.22 -15.52 10.60
CA ASP A 19 16.28 -14.58 10.21
C ASP A 19 17.17 -15.18 9.13
N THR A 20 17.02 -14.74 7.89
CA THR A 20 17.70 -15.36 6.75
C THR A 20 18.08 -14.36 5.66
N VAL A 21 19.21 -14.61 4.99
CA VAL A 21 19.61 -13.97 3.73
C VAL A 21 19.41 -14.89 2.53
N ARG A 22 18.72 -16.02 2.73
CA ARG A 22 18.50 -17.09 1.75
C ARG A 22 17.04 -17.20 1.31
N ALA A 23 16.25 -16.17 1.57
CA ALA A 23 14.87 -16.13 1.14
C ALA A 23 14.75 -16.13 -0.39
N ALA A 24 13.61 -16.55 -0.88
CA ALA A 24 13.24 -16.49 -2.29
C ALA A 24 11.86 -15.85 -2.44
N TYR A 25 11.71 -15.07 -3.51
CA TYR A 25 10.43 -14.57 -3.97
C TYR A 25 9.70 -15.64 -4.79
N VAL A 26 8.46 -15.94 -4.43
CA VAL A 26 7.57 -16.86 -5.17
C VAL A 26 6.26 -16.15 -5.47
N TRP A 27 5.92 -15.99 -6.75
CA TRP A 27 4.63 -15.44 -7.18
C TRP A 27 3.60 -16.55 -7.29
N GLU A 28 2.83 -16.74 -6.22
CA GLU A 28 1.63 -17.59 -6.22
C GLU A 28 0.43 -16.85 -6.85
N VAL A 29 0.44 -15.51 -6.73
CA VAL A 29 -0.51 -14.60 -7.36
C VAL A 29 0.24 -13.57 -8.22
N PRO A 30 -0.42 -12.94 -9.23
CA PRO A 30 0.27 -12.08 -10.19
C PRO A 30 0.93 -10.82 -9.61
N TYR A 31 0.41 -10.28 -8.51
CA TYR A 31 0.70 -8.90 -8.10
C TYR A 31 1.85 -8.77 -7.09
N PHE A 32 2.03 -9.74 -6.21
CA PHE A 32 3.05 -9.70 -5.17
C PHE A 32 3.60 -11.11 -4.90
N PRO A 33 4.89 -11.21 -4.54
CA PRO A 33 5.47 -12.48 -4.14
C PRO A 33 5.11 -12.82 -2.68
N ALA A 34 5.28 -14.10 -2.34
CA ALA A 34 5.48 -14.59 -0.99
C ALA A 34 6.98 -14.82 -0.73
N TYR A 35 7.37 -14.81 0.55
CA TYR A 35 8.69 -15.28 0.97
C TYR A 35 8.67 -16.78 1.18
N TYR A 36 9.60 -17.46 0.53
CA TYR A 36 9.96 -18.84 0.84
C TYR A 36 11.35 -18.83 1.43
N VAL A 37 11.54 -19.49 2.57
CA VAL A 37 12.80 -19.49 3.32
C VAL A 37 13.26 -20.92 3.60
N PRO A 38 14.55 -21.19 3.83
CA PRO A 38 14.99 -22.52 4.26
C PRO A 38 14.29 -22.92 5.57
N VAL A 39 13.82 -24.17 5.66
CA VAL A 39 13.14 -24.68 6.88
C VAL A 39 14.06 -24.53 8.10
N GLU A 40 15.37 -24.75 7.92
CA GLU A 40 16.34 -24.64 9.02
C GLU A 40 16.55 -23.21 9.57
N ASP A 41 16.07 -22.17 8.86
CA ASP A 41 16.15 -20.77 9.28
C ASP A 41 14.88 -20.32 10.03
N VAL A 42 13.92 -21.23 10.24
CA VAL A 42 12.64 -20.97 10.93
C VAL A 42 12.62 -21.70 12.26
N ASP A 43 12.23 -21.00 13.32
CA ASP A 43 12.08 -21.59 14.66
C ASP A 43 10.99 -22.68 14.68
N ASP A 44 11.26 -23.78 15.37
CA ASP A 44 10.34 -24.91 15.53
C ASP A 44 8.95 -24.48 16.05
N ALA A 45 8.89 -23.45 16.90
CA ALA A 45 7.62 -22.90 17.40
C ALA A 45 6.74 -22.36 16.27
N VAL A 46 7.34 -21.78 15.22
CA VAL A 46 6.63 -21.30 14.02
C VAL A 46 6.35 -22.43 13.05
N LEU A 47 7.29 -23.38 12.91
CA LEU A 47 7.07 -24.57 12.08
C LEU A 47 5.90 -25.43 12.58
N ALA A 48 5.67 -25.45 13.89
CA ALA A 48 4.54 -26.15 14.51
C ALA A 48 3.18 -25.47 14.27
N LEU A 49 3.16 -24.22 13.78
CA LEU A 49 1.92 -23.54 13.43
C LEU A 49 1.32 -24.19 12.18
N SER A 50 0.04 -24.51 12.22
CA SER A 50 -0.67 -25.15 11.09
C SER A 50 -0.74 -24.28 9.82
N THR A 51 -0.36 -23.01 9.93
CA THR A 51 -0.31 -22.03 8.85
C THR A 51 1.03 -22.02 8.11
N THR A 52 2.06 -22.67 8.65
CA THR A 52 3.35 -22.84 7.99
C THR A 52 3.33 -24.07 7.08
N GLN A 53 3.70 -23.89 5.82
CA GLN A 53 3.81 -24.98 4.86
C GLN A 53 5.27 -25.32 4.65
N THR A 54 5.64 -26.59 4.82
CA THR A 54 6.97 -27.11 4.49
C THR A 54 6.89 -28.07 3.31
N PHE A 55 7.96 -28.15 2.54
CA PHE A 55 7.99 -28.94 1.31
C PHE A 55 9.12 -29.97 1.38
N GLU A 56 8.77 -31.26 1.37
CA GLU A 56 9.76 -32.35 1.40
C GLU A 56 10.30 -32.71 0.01
N SER A 57 9.56 -32.37 -1.06
CA SER A 57 9.91 -32.72 -2.43
C SER A 57 9.44 -31.66 -3.43
N GLY A 58 9.90 -31.77 -4.68
CA GLY A 58 9.56 -30.84 -5.74
C GLY A 58 10.39 -29.55 -5.73
N PRO A 59 9.94 -28.50 -6.46
CA PRO A 59 10.75 -27.29 -6.69
C PRO A 59 10.97 -26.42 -5.45
N PHE A 60 10.25 -26.69 -4.35
CA PHE A 60 10.37 -25.97 -3.08
C PHE A 60 10.97 -26.84 -1.97
N ALA A 61 11.51 -28.03 -2.30
CA ALA A 61 12.05 -28.96 -1.32
C ALA A 61 13.06 -28.28 -0.37
N GLY A 62 12.87 -28.45 0.94
CA GLY A 62 13.70 -27.83 1.98
C GLY A 62 13.34 -26.39 2.33
N LEU A 63 12.27 -25.84 1.74
CA LEU A 63 11.76 -24.51 2.06
C LEU A 63 10.50 -24.57 2.94
N ALA A 64 10.26 -23.48 3.66
CA ALA A 64 9.05 -23.16 4.38
C ALA A 64 8.41 -21.90 3.77
N HIS A 65 7.08 -21.91 3.68
CA HIS A 65 6.24 -20.75 3.46
C HIS A 65 5.48 -20.46 4.75
N VAL A 66 5.84 -19.37 5.42
CA VAL A 66 5.24 -18.93 6.68
C VAL A 66 4.14 -17.92 6.36
N ALA A 67 2.92 -18.18 6.85
CA ALA A 67 1.80 -17.27 6.62
C ALA A 67 2.04 -15.91 7.29
N TRP A 68 1.65 -14.83 6.62
CA TRP A 68 1.98 -13.47 7.06
C TRP A 68 1.41 -13.12 8.44
N ASP A 69 0.22 -13.61 8.74
CA ASP A 69 -0.55 -13.43 9.96
C ASP A 69 -0.19 -14.42 11.09
N SER A 70 0.76 -15.32 10.84
CA SER A 70 1.24 -16.27 11.85
C SER A 70 2.30 -15.71 12.80
N VAL A 71 2.82 -14.52 12.48
CA VAL A 71 3.85 -13.80 13.25
C VAL A 71 3.42 -12.35 13.43
N ASP A 72 3.99 -11.67 14.43
CA ASP A 72 3.57 -10.32 14.81
C ASP A 72 4.16 -9.23 13.90
N ALA A 73 5.35 -9.46 13.34
CA ALA A 73 6.03 -8.49 12.49
C ALA A 73 6.99 -9.14 11.49
N TRP A 74 7.07 -8.55 10.30
CA TRP A 74 8.00 -8.91 9.23
C TRP A 74 8.97 -7.78 8.94
N PHE A 75 10.19 -8.11 8.57
CA PHE A 75 11.21 -7.12 8.23
C PHE A 75 11.95 -7.50 6.95
N GLU A 76 12.20 -6.50 6.12
CA GLU A 76 13.22 -6.54 5.06
C GLU A 76 14.40 -5.69 5.52
N GLU A 77 15.57 -6.31 5.64
CA GLU A 77 16.69 -5.72 6.36
C GLU A 77 16.22 -5.28 7.76
N ASP A 78 16.41 -4.01 8.09
CA ASP A 78 15.98 -3.37 9.33
C ASP A 78 14.64 -2.62 9.25
N GLU A 79 13.96 -2.69 8.11
CA GLU A 79 12.70 -2.00 7.88
C GLU A 79 11.51 -2.95 8.02
N GLU A 80 10.56 -2.59 8.88
CA GLU A 80 9.32 -3.35 9.03
C GLU A 80 8.51 -3.29 7.72
N VAL A 81 8.03 -4.46 7.31
CA VAL A 81 7.11 -4.64 6.20
C VAL A 81 5.78 -5.05 6.78
N PHE A 82 4.75 -4.27 6.51
CA PHE A 82 3.42 -4.59 6.94
C PHE A 82 2.57 -4.95 5.71
N GLY A 83 1.26 -5.18 5.89
CA GLY A 83 0.33 -5.30 4.75
C GLY A 83 0.14 -6.68 4.20
N GLY A 84 0.62 -7.68 4.93
CA GLY A 84 0.27 -9.08 4.70
C GLY A 84 0.85 -9.68 3.43
N HIS A 85 1.83 -9.03 2.79
CA HIS A 85 2.54 -9.60 1.63
C HIS A 85 3.92 -8.99 1.43
N ALA A 86 4.80 -9.70 0.71
CA ALA A 86 6.17 -9.25 0.46
C ALA A 86 6.18 -8.07 -0.52
N ARG A 87 7.22 -7.23 -0.43
CA ARG A 87 7.46 -6.21 -1.45
C ARG A 87 8.01 -6.88 -2.71
N SER A 88 7.38 -6.61 -3.84
CA SER A 88 7.88 -7.07 -5.13
C SER A 88 9.12 -6.24 -5.53
N PRO A 89 10.22 -6.87 -5.98
CA PRO A 89 11.37 -6.14 -6.51
C PRO A 89 11.06 -5.39 -7.83
N TYR A 90 9.91 -5.66 -8.44
CA TYR A 90 9.46 -5.03 -9.69
C TYR A 90 8.43 -3.92 -9.49
N VAL A 91 7.97 -3.71 -8.26
CA VAL A 91 7.10 -2.57 -7.95
C VAL A 91 7.98 -1.36 -7.65
N ARG A 92 7.71 -0.28 -8.39
CA ARG A 92 8.31 1.03 -8.19
C ARG A 92 7.21 1.99 -7.75
N VAL A 93 7.56 2.87 -6.81
CA VAL A 93 6.70 3.97 -6.38
C VAL A 93 7.51 5.26 -6.45
N ASP A 94 7.13 6.16 -7.34
CA ASP A 94 7.76 7.48 -7.51
C ASP A 94 6.78 8.57 -7.08
N ALA A 95 7.20 9.45 -6.18
CA ALA A 95 6.44 10.63 -5.78
C ALA A 95 7.14 11.90 -6.30
N ILE A 96 6.57 12.53 -7.33
CA ILE A 96 7.20 13.64 -8.04
C ILE A 96 6.34 14.90 -7.94
N ARG A 97 6.95 16.01 -7.50
CA ARG A 97 6.28 17.32 -7.48
C ARG A 97 5.98 17.79 -8.90
N SER A 98 4.83 18.42 -9.07
CA SER A 98 4.39 18.97 -10.34
C SER A 98 3.86 20.39 -10.17
N SER A 99 3.81 21.12 -11.27
CA SER A 99 3.15 22.44 -11.39
C SER A 99 1.87 22.38 -12.22
N ARG A 100 1.37 21.16 -12.50
CA ARG A 100 0.11 20.95 -13.22
C ARG A 100 -1.05 21.42 -12.36
N GLN A 101 -2.09 21.93 -13.02
CA GLN A 101 -3.31 22.33 -12.32
C GLN A 101 -4.20 21.11 -12.13
N ILE A 102 -4.64 20.85 -10.91
CA ILE A 102 -5.59 19.77 -10.62
C ILE A 102 -6.82 20.33 -9.91
N ARG A 103 -8.00 19.83 -10.28
CA ARG A 103 -9.25 20.10 -9.60
C ARG A 103 -10.02 18.79 -9.42
N VAL A 104 -10.48 18.53 -8.21
CA VAL A 104 -11.24 17.33 -7.84
C VAL A 104 -12.67 17.71 -7.46
N GLU A 105 -13.65 17.07 -8.07
CA GLU A 105 -15.07 17.35 -7.88
C GLU A 105 -15.89 16.08 -7.60
N ILE A 106 -16.99 16.25 -6.86
CA ILE A 106 -18.06 15.25 -6.74
C ILE A 106 -19.39 15.98 -6.93
N GLY A 107 -20.17 15.57 -7.94
CA GLY A 107 -21.51 16.15 -8.18
C GLY A 107 -21.49 17.67 -8.38
N GLY A 108 -20.41 18.21 -8.96
CA GLY A 108 -20.20 19.64 -9.17
C GLY A 108 -19.71 20.44 -7.94
N VAL A 109 -19.49 19.78 -6.80
CA VAL A 109 -18.85 20.40 -5.63
C VAL A 109 -17.34 20.17 -5.72
N VAL A 110 -16.56 21.26 -5.71
CA VAL A 110 -15.10 21.21 -5.69
C VAL A 110 -14.63 20.82 -4.30
N LEU A 111 -13.93 19.68 -4.21
CA LEU A 111 -13.33 19.19 -2.97
C LEU A 111 -11.88 19.62 -2.81
N ALA A 112 -11.17 19.82 -3.92
CA ALA A 112 -9.80 20.30 -3.91
C ALA A 112 -9.45 20.96 -5.24
N GLU A 113 -8.60 22.00 -5.19
CA GLU A 113 -8.03 22.63 -6.38
C GLU A 113 -6.61 23.12 -6.07
N SER A 114 -5.62 22.66 -6.85
CA SER A 114 -4.21 22.91 -6.56
C SER A 114 -3.39 23.12 -7.83
N SER A 115 -2.34 23.92 -7.68
CA SER A 115 -1.33 24.20 -8.70
C SER A 115 0.03 23.54 -8.42
N ALA A 116 0.14 22.81 -7.31
CA ALA A 116 1.39 22.20 -6.85
C ALA A 116 1.20 20.79 -6.29
N PRO A 117 0.53 19.86 -7.02
CA PRO A 117 0.34 18.50 -6.54
C PRO A 117 1.64 17.69 -6.58
N VAL A 118 1.68 16.61 -5.80
CA VAL A 118 2.64 15.51 -5.96
C VAL A 118 1.93 14.39 -6.72
N LEU A 119 2.51 13.99 -7.85
CA LEU A 119 2.02 12.87 -8.65
C LEU A 119 2.75 11.61 -8.19
N LEU A 120 1.98 10.63 -7.73
CA LEU A 120 2.48 9.34 -7.31
C LEU A 120 2.23 8.30 -8.40
N PHE A 121 3.32 7.77 -8.95
CA PHE A 121 3.31 6.71 -9.95
C PHE A 121 3.66 5.40 -9.26
N GLU A 122 2.80 4.40 -9.39
CA GLU A 122 2.99 3.08 -8.79
C GLU A 122 2.76 2.00 -9.83
N THR A 123 3.68 1.04 -9.92
CA THR A 123 3.61 -0.03 -10.92
C THR A 123 2.24 -0.72 -10.89
N GLY A 124 1.51 -0.64 -12.01
CA GLY A 124 0.23 -1.30 -12.18
C GLY A 124 -0.98 -0.61 -11.54
N LEU A 125 -0.82 0.58 -10.95
CA LEU A 125 -1.91 1.38 -10.41
C LEU A 125 -2.09 2.71 -11.16
N PRO A 126 -3.29 3.32 -11.12
CA PRO A 126 -3.49 4.67 -11.61
C PRO A 126 -2.59 5.67 -10.89
N THR A 127 -2.24 6.76 -11.58
CA THR A 127 -1.53 7.87 -10.95
C THR A 127 -2.40 8.49 -9.87
N ARG A 128 -1.89 8.55 -8.64
CA ARG A 128 -2.57 9.27 -7.55
C ARG A 128 -2.03 10.68 -7.43
N HIS A 129 -2.93 11.61 -7.23
CA HIS A 129 -2.59 13.01 -7.04
C HIS A 129 -2.71 13.37 -5.57
N TYR A 130 -1.57 13.70 -4.96
CA TYR A 130 -1.49 14.14 -3.57
C TYR A 130 -1.47 15.67 -3.53
N ILE A 131 -2.47 16.23 -2.86
CA ILE A 131 -2.80 17.66 -2.84
C ILE A 131 -2.45 18.23 -1.45
N GLN A 132 -1.95 19.46 -1.43
CA GLN A 132 -1.69 20.18 -0.18
C GLN A 132 -2.97 20.33 0.64
N ARG A 133 -2.88 20.17 1.97
CA ARG A 133 -4.05 20.31 2.84
C ARG A 133 -4.73 21.67 2.74
N THR A 134 -3.97 22.73 2.45
CA THR A 134 -4.49 24.08 2.25
C THR A 134 -5.36 24.23 1.01
N ASP A 135 -5.22 23.30 0.07
CA ASP A 135 -5.88 23.30 -1.23
C ASP A 135 -7.08 22.34 -1.24
N VAL A 136 -7.42 21.75 -0.09
CA VAL A 136 -8.54 20.82 0.13
C VAL A 136 -9.61 21.49 0.98
N ASP A 137 -10.86 21.45 0.51
CA ASP A 137 -12.01 21.91 1.28
C ASP A 137 -12.45 20.84 2.30
N PHE A 138 -11.88 20.91 3.50
CA PHE A 138 -12.27 20.04 4.60
C PHE A 138 -13.66 20.35 5.18
N THR A 139 -14.34 21.43 4.78
CA THR A 139 -15.72 21.68 5.24
C THR A 139 -16.71 20.72 4.59
N ALA A 140 -16.36 20.16 3.43
CA ALA A 140 -17.10 19.12 2.72
C ALA A 140 -16.71 17.68 3.14
N LEU A 141 -15.78 17.52 4.10
CA LEU A 141 -15.16 16.24 4.45
C LEU A 141 -15.25 15.96 5.96
N GLU A 142 -15.75 14.78 6.31
CA GLU A 142 -15.81 14.27 7.68
C GLU A 142 -14.72 13.21 7.90
N ARG A 143 -13.84 13.42 8.88
CA ARG A 143 -12.78 12.45 9.21
C ARG A 143 -13.38 11.17 9.77
N THR A 144 -12.83 10.02 9.38
CA THR A 144 -13.24 8.69 9.88
C THR A 144 -12.13 8.05 10.72
N GLU A 145 -12.46 6.95 11.40
CA GLU A 145 -11.50 6.12 12.14
C GLU A 145 -10.83 5.06 11.24
N THR A 146 -11.21 5.00 9.96
CA THR A 146 -10.63 4.06 9.02
C THR A 146 -9.13 4.27 8.93
N SER A 147 -8.39 3.16 8.94
CA SER A 147 -6.98 3.13 8.63
C SER A 147 -6.70 1.89 7.80
N THR A 148 -5.88 2.07 6.77
CA THR A 148 -5.41 1.00 5.91
C THR A 148 -3.90 1.01 5.88
N TYR A 149 -3.35 -0.10 5.42
CA TYR A 149 -1.93 -0.28 5.33
C TYR A 149 -1.52 -0.62 3.89
N CYS A 150 -0.39 -0.07 3.44
CA CYS A 150 0.26 -0.42 2.18
C CYS A 150 1.76 -0.72 2.37
N PRO A 151 2.29 -1.85 1.85
CA PRO A 151 3.69 -2.23 2.07
C PRO A 151 4.69 -1.22 1.51
N TYR A 152 4.28 -0.44 0.52
CA TYR A 152 5.14 0.54 -0.15
C TYR A 152 5.00 1.96 0.40
N LYS A 153 3.85 2.30 1.02
CA LYS A 153 3.54 3.67 1.46
C LYS A 153 3.46 3.82 2.98
N GLY A 154 3.25 2.74 3.72
CA GLY A 154 3.06 2.73 5.16
C GLY A 154 1.58 2.66 5.55
N THR A 155 1.27 3.14 6.76
CA THR A 155 -0.10 3.18 7.31
C THR A 155 -0.72 4.55 7.04
N THR A 156 -1.96 4.58 6.54
CA THR A 156 -2.70 5.84 6.39
C THR A 156 -2.99 6.44 7.78
N SER A 157 -2.75 7.73 7.94
CA SER A 157 -3.03 8.45 9.19
C SER A 157 -4.49 8.92 9.29
N ASP A 158 -5.11 9.18 8.14
CA ASP A 158 -6.43 9.78 8.08
C ASP A 158 -7.19 9.27 6.86
N TYR A 159 -8.50 9.15 7.03
CA TYR A 159 -9.50 8.99 5.98
C TYR A 159 -10.62 10.02 6.16
N TRP A 160 -11.26 10.39 5.06
CA TRP A 160 -12.41 11.28 5.07
C TRP A 160 -13.55 10.78 4.19
N THR A 161 -14.77 11.00 4.65
CA THR A 161 -16.03 10.76 3.92
C THR A 161 -16.63 12.09 3.46
N ALA A 162 -17.14 12.15 2.23
CA ALA A 162 -17.90 13.30 1.74
C ALA A 162 -19.41 13.01 1.75
N ARG A 163 -20.22 13.99 2.16
CA ARG A 163 -21.70 13.92 2.11
C ARG A 163 -22.22 15.01 1.19
N ILE A 164 -22.45 14.67 -0.08
CA ILE A 164 -22.76 15.64 -1.13
C ILE A 164 -24.05 15.22 -1.83
N GLY A 165 -24.98 16.17 -1.98
CA GLY A 165 -26.22 15.94 -2.73
C GLY A 165 -27.12 14.82 -2.16
N GLY A 166 -27.01 14.51 -0.87
CA GLY A 166 -27.72 13.41 -0.22
C GLY A 166 -27.03 12.04 -0.34
N SER A 167 -25.93 11.94 -1.08
CA SER A 167 -25.12 10.73 -1.21
C SER A 167 -23.95 10.72 -0.22
N VAL A 168 -23.55 9.52 0.21
CA VAL A 168 -22.40 9.32 1.10
C VAL A 168 -21.27 8.67 0.31
N HIS A 169 -20.14 9.36 0.22
CA HIS A 169 -18.91 8.88 -0.41
C HIS A 169 -17.95 8.48 0.70
N ALA A 170 -18.13 7.27 1.22
CA ALA A 170 -17.36 6.75 2.35
C ALA A 170 -15.87 6.64 2.01
N ASP A 171 -15.02 7.11 2.93
CA ASP A 171 -13.55 7.02 2.87
C ASP A 171 -12.98 7.42 1.50
N ILE A 172 -13.52 8.51 0.93
CA ILE A 172 -13.22 8.98 -0.42
C ILE A 172 -11.82 9.60 -0.56
N ALA A 173 -11.27 10.10 0.55
CA ALA A 173 -9.95 10.71 0.60
C ALA A 173 -9.11 10.11 1.74
N TRP A 174 -7.79 10.10 1.59
CA TRP A 174 -6.86 9.60 2.60
C TRP A 174 -5.57 10.42 2.65
N SER A 175 -4.81 10.24 3.73
CA SER A 175 -3.48 10.84 3.90
C SER A 175 -2.52 9.90 4.62
N TYR A 176 -1.22 10.15 4.42
CA TYR A 176 -0.13 9.53 5.17
C TYR A 176 0.65 10.63 5.89
N ALA A 177 0.49 10.77 7.21
CA ALA A 177 1.32 11.69 8.00
C ALA A 177 2.79 11.23 8.04
N TYR A 178 3.01 9.91 8.10
CA TYR A 178 4.33 9.29 8.19
C TYR A 178 4.47 8.19 7.13
N PRO A 179 4.56 8.55 5.84
CA PRO A 179 4.72 7.55 4.79
C PRO A 179 6.14 6.95 4.85
N SER A 180 6.34 5.86 4.12
CA SER A 180 7.66 5.23 3.99
C SER A 180 8.71 6.21 3.43
N PRO A 181 10.01 6.01 3.75
CA PRO A 181 11.10 6.87 3.29
C PRO A 181 11.12 7.10 1.76
N GLN A 182 10.68 6.10 0.99
CA GLN A 182 10.70 6.13 -0.47
C GLN A 182 9.72 7.16 -1.07
N VAL A 183 8.68 7.54 -0.34
CA VAL A 183 7.63 8.44 -0.81
C VAL A 183 7.36 9.61 0.15
N LEU A 184 8.35 10.04 0.93
CA LEU A 184 8.23 11.16 1.89
C LEU A 184 7.63 12.45 1.31
N GLN A 185 7.72 12.64 -0.01
CA GLN A 185 7.12 13.76 -0.73
C GLN A 185 5.59 13.85 -0.56
N ILE A 186 4.91 12.74 -0.24
CA ILE A 186 3.45 12.74 0.01
C ILE A 186 3.07 12.98 1.48
N ALA A 187 4.05 13.18 2.36
CA ALA A 187 3.80 13.31 3.79
C ALA A 187 2.80 14.44 4.10
N GLY A 188 1.71 14.09 4.77
CA GLY A 188 0.62 14.98 5.15
C GLY A 188 -0.28 15.45 4.01
N LEU A 189 0.00 15.07 2.75
CA LEU A 189 -0.82 15.42 1.60
C LEU A 189 -2.07 14.53 1.51
N VAL A 190 -3.10 14.99 0.82
CA VAL A 190 -4.39 14.31 0.68
C VAL A 190 -4.53 13.78 -0.74
N ALA A 191 -4.92 12.52 -0.90
CA ALA A 191 -5.32 11.96 -2.18
C ALA A 191 -6.79 11.52 -2.14
N PHE A 192 -7.42 11.47 -3.31
CA PHE A 192 -8.78 11.01 -3.52
C PHE A 192 -8.78 9.75 -4.38
N TYR A 193 -9.82 8.91 -4.25
CA TYR A 193 -10.00 7.80 -5.17
C TYR A 193 -10.49 8.33 -6.52
N ASP A 194 -9.57 8.48 -7.49
CA ASP A 194 -9.86 8.96 -8.85
C ASP A 194 -10.98 8.14 -9.54
N GLU A 195 -11.21 6.90 -9.11
CA GLU A 195 -12.32 6.04 -9.57
C GLU A 195 -13.70 6.59 -9.21
N LYS A 196 -13.79 7.40 -8.15
CA LYS A 196 -15.03 7.81 -7.47
C LYS A 196 -15.27 9.32 -7.53
N VAL A 197 -14.35 10.08 -8.12
CA VAL A 197 -14.40 11.54 -8.23
C VAL A 197 -14.17 11.97 -9.68
N ASP A 198 -14.62 13.16 -10.04
CA ASP A 198 -14.22 13.79 -11.30
C ASP A 198 -12.91 14.55 -11.08
N THR A 199 -11.86 14.14 -11.79
CA THR A 199 -10.55 14.77 -11.70
C THR A 199 -10.25 15.51 -12.99
N PHE A 200 -10.02 16.81 -12.90
CA PHE A 200 -9.58 17.65 -14.00
C PHE A 200 -8.09 17.92 -13.84
N LEU A 201 -7.32 17.67 -14.88
CA LEU A 201 -5.88 17.91 -14.92
C LEU A 201 -5.57 18.85 -16.10
N ASP A 202 -4.99 20.00 -15.79
CA ASP A 202 -4.80 21.12 -16.72
C ASP A 202 -6.10 21.53 -17.44
N GLY A 203 -7.22 21.49 -16.72
CA GLY A 203 -8.56 21.82 -17.22
C GLY A 203 -9.24 20.72 -18.02
N ALA A 204 -8.56 19.61 -18.33
CA ALA A 204 -9.15 18.47 -19.03
C ALA A 204 -9.65 17.41 -18.05
N LEU A 205 -10.87 16.91 -18.23
CA LEU A 205 -11.40 15.79 -17.46
C LEU A 205 -10.57 14.52 -17.75
N VAL A 206 -10.06 13.90 -16.71
CA VAL A 206 -9.34 12.62 -16.77
C VAL A 206 -10.35 11.48 -16.70
N GLU A 207 -10.17 10.47 -17.55
CA GLU A 207 -11.00 9.26 -17.50
C GLU A 207 -10.84 8.56 -16.15
N ARG A 208 -11.96 8.24 -15.51
CA ARG A 208 -11.94 7.52 -14.23
C ARG A 208 -11.33 6.13 -14.42
N PRO A 209 -10.26 5.78 -13.68
CA PRO A 209 -9.67 4.47 -13.82
C PRO A 209 -10.62 3.37 -13.34
N ARG A 210 -10.44 2.15 -13.87
CA ARG A 210 -11.11 0.95 -13.38
C ARG A 210 -10.13 0.12 -12.55
N THR A 211 -10.39 -0.01 -11.26
CA THR A 211 -9.57 -0.78 -10.33
C THR A 211 -10.46 -1.55 -9.36
N LYS A 212 -9.85 -2.33 -8.45
CA LYS A 212 -10.58 -2.97 -7.34
C LYS A 212 -11.28 -1.97 -6.40
N PHE A 213 -11.01 -0.68 -6.52
CA PHE A 213 -11.62 0.38 -5.71
C PHE A 213 -12.79 1.08 -6.41
N SER A 214 -13.11 0.74 -7.65
CA SER A 214 -14.22 1.36 -8.38
C SER A 214 -15.60 1.10 -7.76
N GLY A 215 -15.73 0.06 -6.93
CA GLY A 215 -17.03 -0.45 -6.45
C GLY A 215 -17.70 -1.32 -7.51
N ASP A 216 -18.70 -2.10 -7.11
CA ASP A 216 -19.65 -2.70 -8.05
C ASP A 216 -20.69 -1.61 -8.40
N ASP A 217 -20.84 -1.30 -9.69
CA ASP A 217 -21.83 -0.33 -10.20
C ASP A 217 -23.28 -0.73 -9.82
#